data_AF-A0A432QQV8-F1
#
_entry.id   AF-A0A432QQV8-F1
#
_cell.length_a   1.000
_cell.length_b   1.000
_cell.length_c   1.000
_cell.angle_alpha   90.00
_cell.angle_beta   90.00
_cell.angle_gamma   90.00
#
_symmetry.space_group_name_H-M   'P 1'
#
loop_
_entity.id
_entity.type
_entity.pdbx_description
1 polymer ?
#
loop_
_entity_poly.entity_id
_entity_poly.type
_entity_poly.pdbx_seq_one_letter_code
_entity_poly.pdbx_strand_id
1 'polypeptide(L)'
;MGKKTTSPEDLKMIANSKLPLINQMTGHPAKKGEKGLMDCATCHDSHNGADRKRLIRYTLEGDSALCTACHTAQAKVIATDHDMRVVKKNFKNALGKDVLKDGVCSACHVPHRAKDDILWAIDVKHVTDNRLSNYCLTCHSESGIGKEKVVKYYFHPSEDVVVKNLDRPGRKGDWPVFTKDGKKVHSGGEIACETCHDPHVWSRWTDKVPEKPVEGTVTNSFLRNRSLKGSICVDCHGLDALYRYKFFHDKRAHQEKPSYK
;
A
#
# COMPACT_ATOMS: atom_id res chain seq x y z
N MET A 1 -0.08 -3.36 26.65
CA MET A 1 0.14 -3.79 25.26
C MET A 1 -1.22 -4.02 24.63
N GLY A 2 -1.51 -3.43 23.47
CA GLY A 2 -2.78 -3.67 22.76
C GLY A 2 -2.89 -5.15 22.41
N LYS A 3 -4.07 -5.76 22.58
CA LYS A 3 -4.28 -7.19 22.39
C LYS A 3 -3.65 -7.66 21.08
N LYS A 4 -2.83 -8.71 21.15
CA LYS A 4 -2.40 -9.50 19.99
C LYS A 4 -3.67 -9.88 19.23
N THR A 5 -3.87 -9.32 18.05
CA THR A 5 -4.77 -9.94 17.08
C THR A 5 -3.93 -10.96 16.34
N THR A 6 -4.12 -12.20 16.76
CA THR A 6 -3.67 -13.49 16.21
C THR A 6 -4.42 -14.55 17.03
N SER A 7 -5.73 -14.35 17.25
CA SER A 7 -6.52 -15.44 17.83
C SER A 7 -6.59 -16.56 16.79
N PRO A 8 -6.41 -17.84 17.17
CA PRO A 8 -6.61 -18.97 16.26
C PRO A 8 -7.96 -18.92 15.52
N GLU A 9 -8.96 -18.30 16.13
CA GLU A 9 -10.29 -18.07 15.58
C GLU A 9 -10.29 -17.08 14.41
N ASP A 10 -9.58 -15.95 14.52
CA ASP A 10 -9.45 -14.96 13.44
C ASP A 10 -8.70 -15.56 12.23
N LEU A 11 -7.64 -16.33 12.49
CA LEU A 11 -6.86 -17.01 11.44
C LEU A 11 -7.69 -18.08 10.72
N LYS A 12 -8.53 -18.82 11.46
CA LYS A 12 -9.46 -19.82 10.89
C LYS A 12 -10.61 -19.16 10.11
N MET A 13 -11.07 -17.98 10.52
CA MET A 13 -12.04 -17.18 9.77
C MET A 13 -11.47 -16.65 8.45
N ILE A 14 -10.23 -16.14 8.45
CA ILE A 14 -9.55 -15.66 7.23
C ILE A 14 -9.33 -16.80 6.24
N ALA A 15 -8.84 -17.95 6.71
CA ALA A 15 -8.58 -19.13 5.87
C ALA A 15 -9.83 -19.74 5.23
N ASN A 16 -11.01 -19.52 5.83
CA ASN A 16 -12.30 -20.01 5.33
C ASN A 16 -13.22 -18.87 4.83
N SER A 17 -12.70 -17.65 4.69
CA SER A 17 -13.56 -16.50 4.46
C SER A 17 -14.22 -16.59 3.07
N LYS A 18 -15.52 -16.33 3.05
CA LYS A 18 -16.39 -16.40 1.86
C LYS A 18 -17.22 -15.13 1.80
N LEU A 19 -16.57 -13.96 1.85
CA LEU A 19 -17.31 -12.72 1.59
C LEU A 19 -18.02 -12.87 0.23
N PRO A 20 -19.34 -12.72 0.20
CA PRO A 20 -20.08 -13.01 -1.01
C PRO A 20 -19.96 -11.84 -1.97
N LEU A 21 -19.64 -12.13 -3.23
CA LEU A 21 -20.06 -11.22 -4.30
C LEU A 21 -21.57 -11.34 -4.45
N ILE A 22 -22.26 -10.24 -4.72
CA ILE A 22 -23.72 -10.20 -4.77
C ILE A 22 -24.19 -10.18 -6.21
N ASN A 23 -25.12 -11.06 -6.51
CA ASN A 23 -25.81 -11.08 -7.79
C ASN A 23 -26.80 -9.91 -7.83
N GLN A 24 -26.52 -8.92 -8.66
CA GLN A 24 -27.33 -7.69 -8.71
C GLN A 24 -28.76 -7.90 -9.23
N MET A 25 -29.04 -9.03 -9.89
CA MET A 25 -30.41 -9.35 -10.31
C MET A 25 -31.26 -9.88 -9.17
N THR A 26 -30.64 -10.57 -8.20
CA THR A 26 -31.36 -11.25 -7.11
C THR A 26 -31.18 -10.58 -5.76
N GLY A 27 -30.15 -9.74 -5.59
CA GLY A 27 -29.76 -9.15 -4.31
C GLY A 27 -29.15 -10.15 -3.31
N HIS A 28 -28.90 -11.38 -3.75
CA HIS A 28 -28.37 -12.45 -2.91
C HIS A 28 -26.90 -12.77 -3.24
N PRO A 29 -26.16 -13.41 -2.31
CA PRO A 29 -24.87 -14.01 -2.61
C PRO A 29 -24.89 -14.82 -3.90
N ALA A 30 -24.02 -14.47 -4.84
CA ALA A 30 -23.89 -15.13 -6.12
C ALA A 30 -23.46 -16.59 -5.91
N LYS A 31 -24.17 -17.52 -6.55
CA LYS A 31 -23.82 -18.95 -6.51
C LYS A 31 -22.69 -19.26 -7.50
N LYS A 32 -22.10 -20.45 -7.38
CA LYS A 32 -21.06 -20.91 -8.31
C LYS A 32 -21.59 -20.88 -9.75
N GLY A 33 -20.89 -20.16 -10.63
CA GLY A 33 -21.29 -19.99 -12.03
C GLY A 33 -22.17 -18.76 -12.29
N GLU A 34 -22.63 -18.06 -11.26
CA GLU A 34 -23.33 -16.78 -11.39
C GLU A 34 -22.35 -15.60 -11.39
N LYS A 35 -22.74 -14.51 -12.05
CA LYS A 35 -22.02 -13.24 -11.94
C LYS A 35 -22.39 -12.57 -10.62
N GLY A 36 -21.38 -12.26 -9.82
CA GLY A 36 -21.50 -11.43 -8.62
C GLY A 36 -20.65 -10.17 -8.75
N LEU A 37 -21.08 -9.10 -8.10
CA LEU A 37 -20.34 -7.84 -7.97
C LEU A 37 -20.13 -7.52 -6.50
N MET A 38 -19.07 -6.78 -6.20
CA MET A 38 -18.89 -6.24 -4.86
C MET A 38 -19.85 -5.08 -4.65
N ASP A 39 -20.62 -5.13 -3.57
CA ASP A 39 -21.62 -4.14 -3.22
C ASP A 39 -21.74 -3.98 -1.69
N CYS A 40 -22.77 -3.26 -1.24
CA CYS A 40 -23.06 -3.03 0.17
C CYS A 40 -23.16 -4.35 0.96
N ALA A 41 -23.85 -5.35 0.43
CA ALA A 41 -24.13 -6.62 1.10
C ALA A 41 -22.95 -7.61 1.05
N THR A 42 -21.88 -7.26 0.32
CA THR A 42 -20.58 -7.95 0.41
C THR A 42 -19.96 -7.71 1.79
N CYS A 43 -19.90 -6.45 2.22
CA CYS A 43 -19.31 -6.08 3.52
C CYS A 43 -20.32 -6.13 4.66
N HIS A 44 -21.58 -5.81 4.35
CA HIS A 44 -22.67 -5.74 5.31
C HIS A 44 -23.60 -6.95 5.22
N ASP A 45 -24.22 -7.28 6.35
CA ASP A 45 -25.31 -8.24 6.39
C ASP A 45 -26.37 -7.73 7.38
N SER A 46 -27.52 -7.35 6.82
CA SER A 46 -28.68 -6.86 7.58
C SER A 46 -29.26 -7.92 8.52
N HIS A 47 -28.90 -9.19 8.31
CA HIS A 47 -29.35 -10.34 9.10
C HIS A 47 -28.24 -10.90 9.99
N ASN A 48 -27.11 -10.21 10.16
CA ASN A 48 -25.96 -10.69 10.94
C ASN A 48 -26.20 -10.66 12.46
N GLY A 49 -27.03 -11.58 12.96
CA GLY A 49 -27.22 -11.86 14.39
C GLY A 49 -28.27 -10.98 15.09
N ALA A 50 -28.78 -11.49 16.22
CA ALA A 50 -29.89 -10.89 16.97
C ALA A 50 -29.53 -9.65 17.80
N ASP A 51 -28.25 -9.40 18.08
CA ASP A 51 -27.82 -8.33 19.01
C ASP A 51 -27.61 -6.95 18.35
N ARG A 52 -27.73 -6.85 17.01
CA ARG A 52 -27.77 -5.61 16.20
C ARG A 52 -26.57 -4.66 16.36
N LYS A 53 -25.46 -5.08 16.98
CA LYS A 53 -24.35 -4.16 17.28
C LYS A 53 -23.48 -3.86 16.07
N ARG A 54 -23.45 -4.71 15.04
CA ARG A 54 -22.60 -4.55 13.86
C ARG A 54 -23.26 -5.12 12.60
N LEU A 55 -23.63 -4.24 11.68
CA LEU A 55 -24.10 -4.61 10.33
C LEU A 55 -23.00 -5.19 9.43
N ILE A 56 -21.75 -5.27 9.89
CA ILE A 56 -20.62 -5.78 9.11
C ILE A 56 -20.51 -7.29 9.27
N ARG A 57 -20.19 -8.03 8.19
CA ARG A 57 -20.10 -9.50 8.20
C ARG A 57 -18.97 -10.03 9.09
N TYR A 58 -17.82 -9.35 9.08
CA TYR A 58 -16.63 -9.70 9.84
C TYR A 58 -16.10 -8.51 10.63
N THR A 59 -15.28 -8.78 11.64
CA THR A 59 -14.68 -7.72 12.46
C THR A 59 -13.74 -6.82 11.64
N LEU A 60 -13.83 -5.51 11.89
CA LEU A 60 -12.87 -4.53 11.41
C LEU A 60 -11.72 -4.33 12.40
N GLU A 61 -11.99 -4.41 13.70
CA GLU A 61 -11.02 -4.18 14.78
C GLU A 61 -9.82 -5.13 14.65
N GLY A 62 -8.62 -4.60 14.90
CA GLY A 62 -7.39 -5.37 14.77
C GLY A 62 -6.98 -5.57 13.31
N ASP A 63 -6.80 -6.82 12.90
CA ASP A 63 -6.22 -7.18 11.60
C ASP A 63 -7.19 -7.02 10.42
N SER A 64 -8.34 -6.38 10.67
CA SER A 64 -9.35 -6.10 9.66
C SER A 64 -9.77 -7.37 8.91
N ALA A 65 -10.26 -8.38 9.64
CA ALA A 65 -10.72 -9.66 9.08
C ALA A 65 -11.70 -9.48 7.92
N LEU A 66 -12.51 -8.41 7.94
CA LEU A 66 -13.36 -8.04 6.80
C LEU A 66 -12.56 -7.79 5.52
N CYS A 67 -11.44 -7.08 5.59
CA CYS A 67 -10.63 -6.74 4.44
C CYS A 67 -9.71 -7.90 4.04
N THR A 68 -9.06 -8.51 5.03
CA THR A 68 -8.06 -9.58 4.81
C THR A 68 -8.68 -10.90 4.38
N ALA A 69 -10.00 -11.04 4.48
CA ALA A 69 -10.78 -12.09 3.83
C ALA A 69 -10.52 -12.18 2.31
N CYS A 70 -10.43 -11.04 1.62
CA CYS A 70 -10.15 -10.99 0.17
C CYS A 70 -8.74 -10.46 -0.14
N HIS A 71 -8.23 -9.51 0.65
CA HIS A 71 -6.94 -8.87 0.46
C HIS A 71 -5.82 -9.58 1.23
N THR A 72 -5.73 -10.90 1.07
CA THR A 72 -4.78 -11.76 1.79
C THR A 72 -3.33 -11.40 1.51
N ALA A 73 -3.01 -10.97 0.28
CA ALA A 73 -1.68 -10.49 -0.07
C ALA A 73 -1.33 -9.18 0.65
N GLN A 74 -2.29 -8.27 0.79
CA GLN A 74 -2.10 -6.95 1.42
C GLN A 74 -2.05 -7.04 2.95
N ALA A 75 -2.56 -8.13 3.54
CA ALA A 75 -2.48 -8.40 4.98
C ALA A 75 -1.03 -8.39 5.51
N LYS A 76 -0.02 -8.53 4.63
CA LYS A 76 1.41 -8.39 4.94
C LYS A 76 1.83 -7.01 5.48
N VAL A 77 0.93 -6.01 5.48
CA VAL A 77 1.16 -4.75 6.19
C VAL A 77 1.04 -4.88 7.72
N ILE A 78 0.35 -5.91 8.22
CA ILE A 78 0.14 -6.15 9.66
C ILE A 78 1.47 -6.26 10.38
N ALA A 79 1.59 -5.54 11.50
CA ALA A 79 2.77 -5.49 12.35
C ALA A 79 4.06 -4.97 11.68
N THR A 80 3.94 -4.27 10.55
CA THR A 80 5.05 -3.55 9.91
C THR A 80 5.13 -2.08 10.36
N ASP A 81 6.09 -1.31 9.85
CA ASP A 81 6.19 0.14 10.08
C ASP A 81 5.03 0.96 9.48
N HIS A 82 4.16 0.36 8.66
CA HIS A 82 2.94 1.01 8.19
C HIS A 82 1.70 0.58 8.97
N ASP A 83 1.86 -0.30 9.98
CA ASP A 83 0.78 -0.62 10.91
C ASP A 83 0.68 0.44 12.01
N MET A 84 -0.18 1.42 11.76
CA MET A 84 -0.34 2.57 12.66
C MET A 84 -0.86 2.18 14.06
N ARG A 85 -1.42 0.98 14.25
CA ARG A 85 -1.84 0.46 15.56
C ARG A 85 -0.65 0.27 16.50
N VAL A 86 0.50 -0.10 15.95
CA VAL A 86 1.72 -0.39 16.71
C VAL A 86 2.75 0.73 16.63
N VAL A 87 2.72 1.55 15.58
CA VAL A 87 3.65 2.68 15.40
C VAL A 87 3.24 3.92 16.19
N LYS A 88 1.96 4.31 16.16
CA LYS A 88 1.48 5.48 16.91
C LYS A 88 0.16 5.19 17.60
N LYS A 89 0.25 5.01 18.92
CA LYS A 89 -0.93 4.84 19.78
C LYS A 89 -1.91 6.01 19.56
N ASN A 90 -3.19 5.69 19.42
CA ASN A 90 -4.29 6.64 19.19
C ASN A 90 -4.20 7.38 17.85
N PHE A 91 -3.53 6.82 16.84
CA PHE A 91 -3.62 7.38 15.50
C PHE A 91 -5.07 7.39 15.02
N LYS A 92 -5.48 8.53 14.47
CA LYS A 92 -6.82 8.75 13.92
C LYS A 92 -6.69 9.04 12.43
N ASN A 93 -7.58 8.45 11.65
CA ASN A 93 -7.73 8.81 10.24
C ASN A 93 -8.48 10.16 10.08
N ALA A 94 -8.66 10.63 8.85
CA ALA A 94 -9.31 11.91 8.56
C ALA A 94 -10.81 11.95 8.94
N LEU A 95 -11.41 10.81 9.31
CA LEU A 95 -12.76 10.74 9.87
C LEU A 95 -12.78 10.84 11.41
N GLY A 96 -11.62 11.06 12.04
CA GLY A 96 -11.46 11.11 13.50
C GLY A 96 -11.56 9.73 14.18
N LYS A 97 -11.64 8.66 13.40
CA LYS A 97 -11.78 7.28 13.89
C LYS A 97 -10.43 6.73 14.32
N ASP A 98 -10.44 6.03 15.44
CA ASP A 98 -9.25 5.40 16.01
C ASP A 98 -8.93 4.12 15.25
N VAL A 99 -7.74 4.04 14.69
CA VAL A 99 -7.28 2.88 13.91
C VAL A 99 -7.20 1.61 14.76
N LEU A 100 -7.07 1.71 16.09
CA LEU A 100 -7.17 0.53 16.95
C LEU A 100 -8.55 -0.13 16.86
N LYS A 101 -9.62 0.65 16.68
CA LYS A 101 -11.01 0.18 16.61
C LYS A 101 -11.46 -0.13 15.18
N ASP A 102 -10.96 0.63 14.22
CA ASP A 102 -11.35 0.49 12.81
C ASP A 102 -10.37 -0.41 12.01
N GLY A 103 -9.30 -0.88 12.67
CA GLY A 103 -8.37 -1.88 12.18
C GLY A 103 -7.24 -1.35 11.31
N VAL A 104 -6.26 -2.20 11.02
CA VAL A 104 -5.00 -1.85 10.32
C VAL A 104 -5.23 -1.12 9.01
N CYS A 105 -6.21 -1.55 8.21
CA CYS A 105 -6.47 -0.97 6.90
C CYS A 105 -6.98 0.47 7.01
N SER A 106 -7.71 0.81 8.07
CA SER A 106 -8.36 2.11 8.26
C SER A 106 -7.40 3.29 8.44
N ALA A 107 -6.11 3.01 8.65
CA ALA A 107 -5.07 4.02 8.65
C ALA A 107 -4.94 4.69 7.28
N CYS A 108 -5.12 3.93 6.20
CA CYS A 108 -4.93 4.37 4.83
C CYS A 108 -6.17 4.19 3.95
N HIS A 109 -7.05 3.23 4.25
CA HIS A 109 -8.20 2.85 3.43
C HIS A 109 -9.51 2.86 4.24
N VAL A 110 -10.46 3.71 3.84
CA VAL A 110 -11.82 3.75 4.42
C VAL A 110 -12.89 3.59 3.34
N PRO A 111 -13.82 2.64 3.48
CA PRO A 111 -14.80 2.34 2.43
C PRO A 111 -15.84 3.44 2.23
N HIS A 112 -16.02 4.32 3.22
CA HIS A 112 -17.00 5.41 3.17
C HIS A 112 -16.32 6.73 3.47
N ARG A 113 -16.67 7.77 2.70
CA ARG A 113 -16.14 9.15 2.86
C ARG A 113 -14.61 9.20 2.81
N ALA A 114 -14.02 8.38 1.93
CA ALA A 114 -12.62 8.49 1.57
C ALA A 114 -12.29 9.91 1.11
N LYS A 115 -11.08 10.36 1.43
CA LYS A 115 -10.59 11.69 1.08
C LYS A 115 -10.00 11.77 -0.31
N ASP A 116 -9.69 10.62 -0.90
CA ASP A 116 -9.17 10.53 -2.26
C ASP A 116 -9.44 9.14 -2.88
N ASP A 117 -8.90 8.87 -4.08
CA ASP A 117 -8.99 7.53 -4.70
C ASP A 117 -8.37 6.45 -3.82
N ILE A 118 -8.50 5.19 -4.27
CA ILE A 118 -8.01 4.01 -3.56
C ILE A 118 -8.51 3.97 -2.11
N LEU A 119 -9.68 4.57 -1.86
CA LEU A 119 -10.30 4.67 -0.54
C LEU A 119 -9.46 5.45 0.48
N TRP A 120 -8.62 6.39 0.05
CA TRP A 120 -7.62 7.02 0.91
C TRP A 120 -8.23 7.68 2.17
N ALA A 121 -7.68 7.38 3.34
CA ALA A 121 -8.25 7.70 4.64
C ALA A 121 -7.67 8.97 5.30
N ILE A 122 -6.74 9.65 4.63
CA ILE A 122 -6.01 10.81 5.17
C ILE A 122 -6.23 11.99 4.22
N ASP A 123 -6.34 13.21 4.74
CA ASP A 123 -6.36 14.40 3.88
C ASP A 123 -4.99 14.56 3.20
N VAL A 124 -4.98 14.54 1.87
CA VAL A 124 -3.75 14.56 1.07
C VAL A 124 -3.17 15.96 1.04
N LYS A 125 -1.90 16.09 1.43
CA LYS A 125 -1.14 17.32 1.23
C LYS A 125 -0.50 17.29 -0.16
N HIS A 126 -0.74 18.32 -0.96
CA HIS A 126 -0.12 18.47 -2.28
C HIS A 126 1.32 18.98 -2.16
N VAL A 127 2.24 18.10 -1.78
CA VAL A 127 3.67 18.40 -1.62
C VAL A 127 4.39 18.48 -2.98
N THR A 128 3.90 17.75 -3.96
CA THR A 128 4.41 17.68 -5.34
C THR A 128 3.26 17.67 -6.34
N ASP A 129 3.58 17.81 -7.63
CA ASP A 129 2.61 17.64 -8.72
C ASP A 129 2.15 16.19 -8.91
N ASN A 130 2.88 15.20 -8.37
CA ASN A 130 2.55 13.80 -8.52
C ASN A 130 1.64 13.33 -7.39
N ARG A 131 0.42 12.95 -7.73
CA ARG A 131 -0.61 12.57 -6.76
C ARG A 131 -0.23 11.36 -5.91
N LEU A 132 0.39 10.34 -6.49
CA LEU A 132 0.77 9.14 -5.74
C LEU A 132 1.88 9.44 -4.72
N SER A 133 2.90 10.20 -5.14
CA SER A 133 3.93 10.68 -4.22
C SER A 133 3.33 11.47 -3.05
N ASN A 134 2.25 12.23 -3.27
CA ASN A 134 1.57 12.97 -2.20
C ASN A 134 0.92 12.08 -1.14
N TYR A 135 0.49 10.85 -1.44
CA TYR A 135 0.03 9.90 -0.41
C TYR A 135 1.14 9.59 0.58
N CYS A 136 2.34 9.36 0.07
CA CYS A 136 3.51 9.07 0.88
C CYS A 136 4.00 10.32 1.63
N LEU A 137 4.16 11.45 0.92
CA LEU A 137 4.72 12.70 1.45
C LEU A 137 3.79 13.43 2.44
N THR A 138 2.48 13.13 2.43
CA THR A 138 1.55 13.60 3.47
C THR A 138 2.02 13.15 4.86
N CYS A 139 2.50 11.91 4.96
CA CYS A 139 3.02 11.32 6.20
C CYS A 139 4.53 11.54 6.34
N HIS A 140 5.30 11.32 5.27
CA HIS A 140 6.76 11.41 5.23
C HIS A 140 7.27 12.82 4.93
N SER A 141 6.75 13.80 5.68
CA SER A 141 7.16 15.21 5.63
C SER A 141 7.49 15.73 7.04
N GLU A 142 8.13 16.89 7.12
CA GLU A 142 8.57 17.49 8.40
C GLU A 142 7.41 17.72 9.39
N SER A 143 6.22 18.01 8.86
CA SER A 143 4.98 18.18 9.64
C SER A 143 4.12 16.92 9.70
N GLY A 144 4.51 15.85 9.00
CA GLY A 144 3.77 14.60 8.90
C GLY A 144 4.01 13.67 10.09
N ILE A 145 3.21 12.60 10.16
CA ILE A 145 3.35 11.59 11.22
C ILE A 145 4.67 10.80 11.11
N GLY A 146 5.17 10.62 9.89
CA GLY A 146 6.43 9.97 9.57
C GLY A 146 7.63 10.92 9.55
N LYS A 147 7.59 12.02 10.32
CA LYS A 147 8.67 13.03 10.38
C LYS A 147 10.04 12.50 10.80
N GLU A 148 10.12 11.31 11.39
CA GLU A 148 11.39 10.65 11.70
C GLU A 148 12.02 10.00 10.46
N LYS A 149 11.25 9.88 9.37
CA LYS A 149 11.62 9.29 8.08
C LYS A 149 11.27 10.24 6.93
N VAL A 150 11.58 11.53 7.08
CA VAL A 150 11.41 12.51 5.99
C VAL A 150 12.30 12.15 4.81
N VAL A 151 11.70 12.10 3.62
CA VAL A 151 12.42 11.84 2.38
C VAL A 151 12.74 13.18 1.71
N LYS A 152 14.01 13.53 1.59
CA LYS A 152 14.45 14.80 0.98
C LYS A 152 14.74 14.70 -0.51
N TYR A 153 15.18 13.53 -0.97
CA TYR A 153 15.57 13.27 -2.35
C TYR A 153 14.65 12.20 -2.93
N TYR A 154 13.74 12.58 -3.83
CA TYR A 154 12.74 11.67 -4.41
C TYR A 154 12.35 12.01 -5.84
N PHE A 155 13.07 12.93 -6.48
CA PHE A 155 12.77 13.40 -7.82
C PHE A 155 13.52 12.59 -8.88
N HIS A 156 12.91 12.48 -10.06
CA HIS A 156 13.53 11.96 -11.27
C HIS A 156 13.30 12.99 -12.39
N PRO A 157 14.30 13.32 -13.22
CA PRO A 157 14.10 14.26 -14.33
C PRO A 157 12.96 13.81 -15.25
N SER A 158 12.07 14.74 -15.61
CA SER A 158 10.89 14.48 -16.45
C SER A 158 10.76 15.42 -17.65
N GLU A 159 11.36 16.62 -17.62
CA GLU A 159 11.22 17.60 -18.71
C GLU A 159 11.87 17.13 -20.02
N ASP A 160 13.05 16.52 -19.94
CA ASP A 160 13.81 16.07 -21.12
C ASP A 160 13.77 14.54 -21.34
N VAL A 161 13.04 13.81 -20.49
CA VAL A 161 13.07 12.34 -20.47
C VAL A 161 11.68 11.74 -20.53
N VAL A 162 11.38 11.05 -21.63
CA VAL A 162 10.16 10.23 -21.73
C VAL A 162 10.43 8.86 -21.16
N VAL A 163 9.95 8.61 -19.93
CA VAL A 163 10.05 7.28 -19.32
C VAL A 163 9.09 6.31 -20.03
N LYS A 164 9.64 5.17 -20.48
CA LYS A 164 8.90 4.12 -21.18
C LYS A 164 8.93 2.84 -20.37
N ASN A 165 7.76 2.46 -19.88
CA ASN A 165 7.51 1.20 -19.19
C ASN A 165 6.93 0.17 -20.18
N LEU A 166 7.76 -0.25 -21.14
CA LEU A 166 7.41 -1.24 -22.15
C LEU A 166 7.84 -2.64 -21.70
N ASP A 167 7.05 -3.64 -22.08
CA ASP A 167 7.44 -5.03 -21.94
C ASP A 167 8.50 -5.40 -22.99
N ARG A 168 9.47 -6.23 -22.60
CA ARG A 168 10.59 -6.63 -23.47
C ARG A 168 11.32 -7.86 -22.92
N PRO A 169 12.08 -8.60 -23.76
CA PRO A 169 12.87 -9.74 -23.31
C PRO A 169 13.80 -9.40 -22.15
N GLY A 170 13.80 -10.25 -21.11
CA GLY A 170 14.65 -10.09 -19.92
C GLY A 170 14.09 -9.14 -18.85
N ARG A 171 12.95 -8.49 -19.08
CA ARG A 171 12.24 -7.69 -18.07
C ARG A 171 11.79 -8.58 -16.90
N LYS A 172 12.01 -8.10 -15.67
CA LYS A 172 11.55 -8.77 -14.44
C LYS A 172 10.97 -7.77 -13.45
N GLY A 173 9.87 -8.16 -12.80
CA GLY A 173 9.22 -7.34 -11.78
C GLY A 173 8.25 -6.30 -12.34
N ASP A 174 7.52 -5.66 -11.43
CA ASP A 174 6.53 -4.62 -11.72
C ASP A 174 7.13 -3.23 -11.45
N TRP A 175 7.37 -2.48 -12.53
CA TRP A 175 7.96 -1.13 -12.47
C TRP A 175 7.03 -0.12 -13.14
N PRO A 176 5.86 0.16 -12.54
CA PRO A 176 4.90 1.07 -13.12
C PRO A 176 5.42 2.50 -13.08
N VAL A 177 5.02 3.26 -14.08
CA VAL A 177 5.16 4.72 -14.10
C VAL A 177 3.77 5.32 -14.18
N PHE A 178 3.65 6.55 -13.71
CA PHE A 178 2.35 7.13 -13.43
C PHE A 178 2.24 8.51 -14.03
N THR A 179 1.07 8.84 -14.57
CA THR A 179 0.72 10.23 -14.85
C THR A 179 0.66 11.03 -13.55
N LYS A 180 0.66 12.36 -13.65
CA LYS A 180 0.54 13.26 -12.48
C LYS A 180 -0.73 13.00 -11.65
N ASP A 181 -1.84 12.58 -12.28
CA ASP A 181 -3.09 12.18 -11.60
C ASP A 181 -3.06 10.77 -10.98
N GLY A 182 -1.95 10.03 -11.15
CA GLY A 182 -1.70 8.74 -10.50
C GLY A 182 -2.16 7.52 -11.29
N LYS A 183 -2.49 7.66 -12.57
CA LYS A 183 -2.85 6.53 -13.43
C LYS A 183 -1.60 5.85 -13.96
N LYS A 184 -1.59 4.51 -13.96
CA LYS A 184 -0.52 3.72 -14.58
C LYS A 184 -0.51 3.96 -16.09
N VAL A 185 0.68 4.22 -16.63
CA VAL A 185 0.90 4.35 -18.08
C VAL A 185 2.16 3.61 -18.51
N HIS A 186 2.26 3.33 -19.81
CA HIS A 186 3.41 2.64 -20.40
C HIS A 186 4.42 3.60 -21.03
N SER A 187 4.07 4.86 -21.26
CA SER A 187 4.96 5.87 -21.85
C SER A 187 4.59 7.27 -21.37
N GLY A 188 5.59 8.11 -21.11
CA GLY A 188 5.40 9.52 -20.75
C GLY A 188 4.92 9.76 -19.31
N GLY A 189 4.93 8.74 -18.45
CA GLY A 189 4.66 8.89 -17.02
C GLY A 189 5.92 9.23 -16.22
N GLU A 190 5.72 9.52 -14.94
CA GLU A 190 6.74 9.81 -13.95
C GLU A 190 7.05 8.58 -13.09
N ILE A 191 8.29 8.51 -12.61
CA ILE A 191 8.69 7.59 -11.55
C ILE A 191 8.22 8.20 -10.22
N ALA A 192 7.29 7.53 -9.56
CA ALA A 192 6.74 7.93 -8.26
C ALA A 192 7.26 7.01 -7.14
N CYS A 193 6.89 7.30 -5.89
CA CYS A 193 7.23 6.44 -4.74
C CYS A 193 6.83 4.98 -4.99
N GLU A 194 5.63 4.80 -5.53
CA GLU A 194 4.99 3.55 -5.89
C GLU A 194 5.56 2.95 -7.18
N THR A 195 6.61 3.49 -7.80
CA THR A 195 7.36 2.73 -8.81
C THR A 195 8.26 1.69 -8.12
N CYS A 196 8.84 2.06 -6.98
CA CYS A 196 9.78 1.23 -6.23
C CYS A 196 9.15 0.61 -4.99
N HIS A 197 8.26 1.33 -4.31
CA HIS A 197 7.67 0.91 -3.04
C HIS A 197 6.25 0.36 -3.19
N ASP A 198 5.91 -0.56 -2.30
CA ASP A 198 4.56 -1.08 -2.07
C ASP A 198 4.39 -1.21 -0.54
N PRO A 199 3.54 -0.38 0.09
CA PRO A 199 3.38 -0.39 1.56
C PRO A 199 2.88 -1.73 2.08
N HIS A 200 2.36 -2.60 1.21
CA HIS A 200 1.90 -3.94 1.57
C HIS A 200 2.98 -5.03 1.45
N VAL A 201 4.20 -4.70 1.02
CA VAL A 201 5.25 -5.70 0.75
C VAL A 201 6.52 -5.35 1.52
N TRP A 202 6.67 -5.82 2.76
CA TRP A 202 7.89 -5.59 3.53
C TRP A 202 9.19 -5.97 2.79
N SER A 203 9.22 -7.16 2.20
CA SER A 203 10.35 -7.69 1.43
C SER A 203 9.90 -8.68 0.35
N ARG A 204 10.64 -8.76 -0.75
CA ARG A 204 10.49 -9.80 -1.78
C ARG A 204 11.46 -10.98 -1.63
N TRP A 205 12.27 -10.97 -0.57
CA TRP A 205 13.20 -12.05 -0.24
C TRP A 205 12.60 -13.06 0.74
N THR A 206 11.55 -12.67 1.45
CA THR A 206 10.86 -13.50 2.44
C THR A 206 9.39 -13.10 2.50
N ASP A 207 8.52 -14.08 2.70
CA ASP A 207 7.10 -13.83 2.98
C ASP A 207 6.85 -13.50 4.46
N LYS A 208 7.85 -13.65 5.33
CA LYS A 208 7.74 -13.31 6.75
C LYS A 208 7.81 -11.79 6.94
N VAL A 209 6.79 -11.25 7.58
CA VAL A 209 6.77 -9.88 8.11
C VAL A 209 7.56 -9.82 9.43
N PRO A 210 8.11 -8.65 9.82
CA PRO A 210 8.95 -8.53 11.01
C PRO A 210 8.22 -8.67 12.36
N GLU A 211 6.89 -8.90 12.35
CA GLU A 211 6.00 -9.06 13.52
C GLU A 211 6.00 -7.89 14.54
N LYS A 212 6.83 -6.88 14.30
CA LYS A 212 6.91 -5.58 14.97
C LYS A 212 7.61 -4.57 14.05
N PRO A 213 7.43 -3.25 14.28
CA PRO A 213 8.21 -2.22 13.60
C PRO A 213 9.71 -2.45 13.77
N VAL A 214 10.47 -2.40 12.68
CA VAL A 214 11.93 -2.61 12.66
C VAL A 214 12.55 -1.74 11.57
N GLU A 215 13.78 -1.27 11.80
CA GLU A 215 14.47 -0.51 10.78
C GLU A 215 14.72 -1.37 9.53
N GLY A 216 14.41 -0.79 8.37
CA GLY A 216 14.65 -1.41 7.08
C GLY A 216 16.10 -1.31 6.60
N THR A 217 16.33 -1.85 5.42
CA THR A 217 17.60 -1.94 4.70
C THR A 217 17.36 -1.70 3.21
N VAL A 218 18.42 -1.60 2.42
CA VAL A 218 18.38 -1.43 0.96
C VAL A 218 17.79 -2.61 0.17
N THR A 219 17.40 -3.72 0.83
CA THR A 219 16.80 -4.90 0.19
C THR A 219 15.40 -5.23 0.71
N ASN A 220 14.91 -4.51 1.72
CA ASN A 220 13.55 -4.55 2.24
C ASN A 220 13.04 -3.09 2.35
N SER A 221 12.25 -2.70 3.34
CA SER A 221 11.67 -1.34 3.43
C SER A 221 10.63 -1.09 2.35
N PHE A 222 9.69 -2.03 2.22
CA PHE A 222 8.54 -1.89 1.33
C PHE A 222 8.89 -1.96 -0.17
N LEU A 223 10.03 -2.55 -0.54
CA LEU A 223 10.45 -2.61 -1.96
C LEU A 223 9.63 -3.64 -2.75
N ARG A 224 9.04 -3.19 -3.87
CA ARG A 224 8.19 -4.01 -4.72
C ARG A 224 8.94 -5.09 -5.47
N ASN A 225 10.22 -4.90 -5.78
CA ASN A 225 10.95 -5.82 -6.65
C ASN A 225 12.22 -6.34 -5.99
N ARG A 226 12.51 -7.63 -6.23
CA ARG A 226 13.72 -8.30 -5.71
C ARG A 226 14.99 -7.89 -6.44
N SER A 227 14.88 -7.55 -7.73
CA SER A 227 16.02 -7.33 -8.62
C SER A 227 15.71 -6.21 -9.60
N LEU A 228 16.76 -5.45 -9.96
CA LEU A 228 16.74 -4.43 -11.00
C LEU A 228 17.04 -4.99 -12.39
N LYS A 229 17.35 -6.29 -12.52
CA LYS A 229 17.67 -6.87 -13.82
C LYS A 229 16.49 -6.69 -14.78
N GLY A 230 16.73 -5.93 -15.85
CA GLY A 230 15.70 -5.62 -16.84
C GLY A 230 14.62 -4.64 -16.34
N SER A 231 14.86 -3.89 -15.27
CA SER A 231 13.98 -2.79 -14.84
C SER A 231 14.15 -1.56 -15.75
N ILE A 232 13.16 -0.68 -15.72
CA ILE A 232 13.19 0.62 -16.42
C ILE A 232 14.42 1.48 -16.04
N CYS A 233 14.99 1.26 -14.84
CA CYS A 233 16.16 1.99 -14.38
C CYS A 233 17.41 1.61 -15.18
N VAL A 234 17.54 0.32 -15.54
CA VAL A 234 18.68 -0.19 -16.31
C VAL A 234 18.65 0.35 -17.74
N ASP A 235 17.47 0.68 -18.27
CA ASP A 235 17.27 1.19 -19.63
C ASP A 235 18.04 2.49 -19.85
N CYS A 236 18.06 3.34 -18.83
CA CYS A 236 18.71 4.65 -18.89
C CYS A 236 20.06 4.68 -18.17
N HIS A 237 20.20 3.92 -17.08
CA HIS A 237 21.39 4.00 -16.21
C HIS A 237 22.35 2.81 -16.33
N GLY A 238 22.00 1.76 -17.09
CA GLY A 238 22.86 0.58 -17.24
C GLY A 238 23.28 -0.01 -15.89
N LEU A 239 24.60 -0.19 -15.69
CA LEU A 239 25.17 -0.72 -14.46
C LEU A 239 25.03 0.23 -13.25
N ASP A 240 24.92 1.55 -13.48
CA ASP A 240 24.74 2.54 -12.42
C ASP A 240 23.38 2.43 -11.73
N ALA A 241 22.40 1.79 -12.39
CA ALA A 241 21.04 1.64 -11.87
C ALA A 241 21.02 1.03 -10.46
N LEU A 242 21.94 0.10 -10.16
CA LEU A 242 22.02 -0.53 -8.84
C LEU A 242 22.35 0.46 -7.73
N TYR A 243 23.32 1.34 -7.97
CA TYR A 243 23.74 2.34 -6.99
C TYR A 243 22.68 3.42 -6.83
N ARG A 244 22.15 3.93 -7.95
CA ARG A 244 21.08 4.93 -7.94
C ARG A 244 19.84 4.44 -7.21
N TYR A 245 19.47 3.16 -7.38
CA TYR A 245 18.34 2.57 -6.66
C TYR A 245 18.61 2.43 -5.16
N LYS A 246 19.77 1.88 -4.77
CA LYS A 246 20.12 1.67 -3.35
C LYS A 246 20.25 2.97 -2.57
N PHE A 247 20.76 4.02 -3.21
CA PHE A 247 21.03 5.31 -2.60
C PHE A 247 20.08 6.40 -3.09
N PHE A 248 18.91 6.04 -3.65
CA PHE A 248 18.01 7.00 -4.30
C PHE A 248 17.61 8.15 -3.39
N HIS A 249 17.50 7.92 -2.08
CA HIS A 249 17.13 8.95 -1.11
C HIS A 249 18.33 9.67 -0.47
N ASP A 250 19.55 9.45 -0.97
CA ASP A 250 20.79 10.08 -0.49
C ASP A 250 21.25 11.18 -1.46
N LYS A 251 21.71 12.32 -0.92
CA LYS A 251 22.23 13.45 -1.70
C LYS A 251 23.28 13.02 -2.72
N ARG A 252 24.14 12.06 -2.37
CA ARG A 252 25.24 11.57 -3.22
C ARG A 252 24.72 10.96 -4.53
N ALA A 253 23.51 10.38 -4.56
CA ALA A 253 22.95 9.78 -5.76
C ALA A 253 22.39 10.78 -6.78
N HIS A 254 22.23 12.04 -6.36
CA HIS A 254 21.67 13.13 -7.18
C HIS A 254 22.72 14.15 -7.60
N GLN A 255 24.01 13.87 -7.37
CA GLN A 255 25.12 14.69 -7.86
C GLN A 255 25.47 14.30 -9.30
N GLU A 256 25.94 15.27 -10.10
CA GLU A 256 26.43 15.03 -11.47
C GLU A 256 27.59 14.03 -11.50
N LYS A 257 28.47 14.10 -10.50
CA LYS A 257 29.60 13.19 -10.28
C LYS A 257 29.44 12.50 -8.92
N PRO A 258 28.65 11.42 -8.84
CA PRO A 258 28.40 10.74 -7.57
C PRO A 258 29.69 10.13 -7.01
N SER A 259 29.96 10.38 -5.72
CA SER A 259 31.21 9.93 -5.06
C SER A 259 31.32 8.42 -4.79
N TYR A 260 30.31 7.64 -5.17
CA TYR A 260 30.31 6.17 -5.08
C TYR A 260 30.67 5.49 -6.41
N LYS A 261 30.89 6.27 -7.47
CA LYS A 261 31.50 5.83 -8.72
C LYS A 261 33.02 5.93 -8.62
#